data_AF-A0A4U1ISE9-F1
#
_entry.id   AF-A0A4U1ISE9-F1
#
_cell.length_a   1.000
_cell.length_b   1.000
_cell.length_c   1.000
_cell.angle_alpha   90.00
_cell.angle_beta   90.00
_cell.angle_gamma   90.00
#
_symmetry.space_group_name_H-M   'P 1'
#
loop_
_entity.id
_entity.type
_entity.pdbx_description
1 polymer ?
#
loop_
_entity_poly.entity_id
_entity_poly.type
_entity_poly.pdbx_seq_one_letter_code
_entity_poly.pdbx_strand_id
1 'polypeptide(L)'
;MRGTFPYFDPELCEYGPATGAIRRILHEWLSVDWFEPPHHDSDVERAVELLREHHTLVRSYQPALLSERFEVRPVIGDDAHFSTLCEQASASMGTWDWKYGVLKHLSRRHMEAQGWDRKAHARQLVWKDGPRPCTGDLIVKIADIVVWNAYVAVDLHAALPPDRVKAAQWYLGYANVDFVDCLEWQLAENHDHLDTNPFFPLVQCYGAGAYPFSLSATSYVLHAFARPA
;
A
#
# COMPACT_ATOMS: atom_id res chain seq x y z
N MET A 1 6.24 -7.92 12.76
CA MET A 1 5.73 -6.77 13.57
C MET A 1 4.48 -6.12 12.98
N ARG A 2 3.41 -5.93 13.77
CA ARG A 2 2.20 -5.22 13.31
C ARG A 2 2.28 -3.70 13.46
N GLY A 3 1.66 -3.02 12.51
CA GLY A 3 1.51 -1.57 12.53
C GLY A 3 0.31 -1.09 13.34
N THR A 4 0.25 0.22 13.60
CA THR A 4 -0.89 0.87 14.26
C THR A 4 -1.28 2.16 13.54
N PHE A 5 -2.51 2.63 13.76
CA PHE A 5 -2.94 3.98 13.40
C PHE A 5 -3.02 4.83 14.68
N PRO A 6 -1.96 5.56 15.07
CA PRO A 6 -1.90 6.21 16.38
C PRO A 6 -2.92 7.36 16.55
N TYR A 7 -3.48 7.87 15.46
CA TYR A 7 -4.35 9.05 15.44
C TYR A 7 -5.67 8.82 14.69
N PHE A 8 -5.98 7.57 14.35
CA PHE A 8 -7.13 7.22 13.53
C PHE A 8 -7.68 5.87 13.96
N ASP A 9 -9.01 5.80 14.13
CA ASP A 9 -9.72 4.56 14.45
C ASP A 9 -10.56 4.15 13.22
N PRO A 10 -10.24 3.01 12.56
CA PRO A 10 -11.02 2.48 11.45
C PRO A 10 -12.50 2.31 11.79
N GLU A 11 -12.87 1.97 13.02
CA GLU A 11 -14.26 1.73 13.39
C GLU A 11 -15.11 2.99 13.50
N LEU A 12 -14.46 4.14 13.67
CA LEU A 12 -15.14 5.43 13.73
C LEU A 12 -15.29 6.06 12.34
N CYS A 13 -14.76 5.43 11.29
CA CYS A 13 -14.80 6.01 9.96
C CYS A 13 -16.15 5.78 9.26
N GLU A 14 -16.69 6.83 8.64
CA GLU A 14 -17.97 6.82 7.91
C GLU A 14 -17.80 7.49 6.54
N TYR A 15 -17.80 6.68 5.48
CA TYR A 15 -17.59 7.08 4.09
C TYR A 15 -18.77 6.71 3.19
N GLY A 16 -19.98 6.74 3.78
CA GLY A 16 -21.21 6.41 3.06
C GLY A 16 -21.18 4.96 2.52
N PRO A 17 -21.57 4.73 1.26
CA PRO A 17 -21.55 3.40 0.66
C PRO A 17 -20.19 2.69 0.64
N ALA A 18 -19.07 3.41 0.68
CA ALA A 18 -17.72 2.82 0.69
C ALA A 18 -17.24 2.39 2.10
N THR A 19 -18.01 2.63 3.15
CA THR A 19 -17.55 2.47 4.54
C THR A 19 -17.01 1.06 4.84
N GLY A 20 -17.71 0.00 4.44
CA GLY A 20 -17.29 -1.37 4.73
C GLY A 20 -15.96 -1.71 4.04
N ALA A 21 -15.81 -1.35 2.77
CA ALA A 21 -14.63 -1.56 1.95
C ALA A 21 -13.43 -0.81 2.51
N ILE A 22 -13.61 0.45 2.90
CA ILE A 22 -12.56 1.26 3.53
C ILE A 22 -12.10 0.64 4.85
N ARG A 23 -13.03 0.25 5.73
CA ARG A 23 -12.69 -0.46 6.97
C ARG A 23 -11.94 -1.75 6.70
N ARG A 24 -12.38 -2.52 5.72
CA ARG A 24 -11.71 -3.77 5.32
C ARG A 24 -10.29 -3.52 4.84
N ILE A 25 -10.05 -2.53 3.97
CA ILE A 25 -8.72 -2.14 3.50
C ILE A 25 -7.83 -1.74 4.69
N LEU A 26 -8.36 -0.92 5.61
CA LEU A 26 -7.65 -0.47 6.82
C LEU A 26 -7.25 -1.63 7.73
N HIS A 27 -8.17 -2.57 7.98
CA HIS A 27 -7.90 -3.75 8.80
C HIS A 27 -6.92 -4.71 8.16
N GLU A 28 -7.04 -4.94 6.85
CA GLU A 28 -6.07 -5.75 6.10
C GLU A 28 -4.66 -5.15 6.26
N TRP A 29 -4.52 -3.84 6.11
CA TRP A 29 -3.25 -3.14 6.27
C TRP A 29 -2.67 -3.21 7.70
N LEU A 30 -3.52 -3.11 8.72
CA LEU A 30 -3.12 -3.30 10.13
C LEU A 30 -2.74 -4.74 10.46
N SER A 31 -3.28 -5.72 9.72
CA SER A 31 -3.01 -7.13 9.94
C SER A 31 -1.62 -7.56 9.44
N VAL A 32 -1.02 -6.78 8.54
CA VAL A 32 0.30 -7.05 7.95
C VAL A 32 1.34 -7.20 9.05
N ASP A 33 2.03 -8.33 9.04
CA ASP A 33 3.14 -8.62 9.93
C ASP A 33 4.46 -8.18 9.25
N TRP A 34 4.73 -6.89 9.34
CA TRP A 34 5.85 -6.25 8.63
C TRP A 34 7.20 -6.86 9.02
N PHE A 35 7.98 -7.18 7.98
CA PHE A 35 9.33 -7.72 7.99
C PHE A 35 9.48 -9.10 8.65
N GLU A 36 8.38 -9.84 8.76
CA GLU A 36 8.35 -11.23 9.20
C GLU A 36 8.27 -12.19 8.00
N PRO A 37 8.68 -13.46 8.18
CA PRO A 37 8.45 -14.50 7.19
C PRO A 37 6.95 -14.81 7.03
N PRO A 38 6.53 -15.34 5.86
CA PRO A 38 5.16 -15.80 5.66
C PRO A 38 4.72 -16.88 6.65
N HIS A 39 3.44 -16.84 7.05
CA HIS A 39 2.87 -17.79 8.01
C HIS A 39 2.76 -19.21 7.42
N HIS A 40 2.56 -19.33 6.11
CA HIS A 40 2.52 -20.58 5.37
C HIS A 40 3.26 -20.46 4.03
N ASP A 41 3.85 -21.55 3.55
CA ASP A 41 4.55 -21.55 2.26
C ASP A 41 3.61 -21.21 1.09
N SER A 42 2.33 -21.58 1.21
CA SER A 42 1.26 -21.23 0.27
C SER A 42 1.00 -19.73 0.16
N ASP A 43 1.40 -18.94 1.16
CA ASP A 43 1.16 -17.49 1.16
C ASP A 43 1.99 -16.80 0.05
N VAL A 44 3.19 -17.31 -0.24
CA VAL A 44 4.02 -16.79 -1.33
C VAL A 44 3.39 -17.12 -2.69
N GLU A 45 2.87 -18.33 -2.87
CA GLU A 45 2.14 -18.73 -4.08
C GLU A 45 0.89 -17.86 -4.26
N ARG A 46 0.15 -17.64 -3.17
CA ARG A 46 -1.02 -16.74 -3.16
C ARG A 46 -0.64 -15.31 -3.54
N ALA A 47 0.47 -14.79 -3.04
CA ALA A 47 0.95 -13.46 -3.41
C ALA A 47 1.30 -13.35 -4.90
N VAL A 48 1.83 -14.41 -5.52
CA VAL A 48 2.07 -14.44 -6.97
C VAL A 48 0.75 -14.32 -7.74
N GLU A 49 -0.31 -15.01 -7.31
CA GLU A 49 -1.63 -14.89 -7.92
C GLU A 49 -2.21 -13.49 -7.75
N LEU A 50 -2.14 -12.93 -6.55
CA LEU A 50 -2.61 -11.58 -6.23
C LEU A 50 -1.89 -10.52 -7.07
N LEU A 51 -0.58 -10.65 -7.28
CA LEU A 51 0.16 -9.72 -8.13
C LEU A 51 -0.25 -9.85 -9.61
N ARG A 52 -0.59 -11.06 -10.08
CA ARG A 52 -1.15 -11.26 -11.43
C ARG A 52 -2.55 -10.68 -11.56
N GLU A 53 -3.36 -10.78 -10.51
CA GLU A 53 -4.70 -10.18 -10.43
C GLU A 53 -4.61 -8.65 -10.49
N HIS A 54 -3.75 -8.03 -9.67
CA HIS A 54 -3.41 -6.61 -9.76
C HIS A 54 -3.06 -6.20 -11.19
N HIS A 55 -2.13 -6.92 -11.82
CA HIS A 55 -1.69 -6.61 -13.16
C HIS A 55 -2.82 -6.74 -14.20
N THR A 56 -3.70 -7.73 -14.04
CA THR A 56 -4.87 -7.92 -14.90
C THR A 56 -5.85 -6.77 -14.78
N LEU A 57 -6.18 -6.36 -13.55
CA LEU A 57 -7.06 -5.23 -13.27
C LEU A 57 -6.48 -3.91 -13.79
N VAL A 58 -5.21 -3.63 -13.53
CA VAL A 58 -4.54 -2.42 -14.07
C VAL A 58 -4.65 -2.39 -15.59
N ARG A 59 -4.42 -3.52 -16.28
CA ARG A 59 -4.54 -3.59 -17.74
C ARG A 59 -5.96 -3.48 -18.23
N SER A 60 -6.99 -3.91 -17.49
CA SER A 60 -8.38 -3.69 -17.92
C SER A 60 -8.77 -2.21 -17.90
N TYR A 61 -8.18 -1.42 -17.00
CA TYR A 61 -8.39 0.03 -16.96
C TYR A 61 -7.49 0.80 -17.95
N GLN A 62 -6.22 0.42 -18.05
CA GLN A 62 -5.27 1.09 -18.93
C GLN A 62 -4.25 0.09 -19.51
N PRO A 63 -4.58 -0.58 -20.64
CA PRO A 63 -3.79 -1.68 -21.21
C PRO A 63 -2.33 -1.33 -21.53
N ALA A 64 -2.05 -0.06 -21.81
CA ALA A 64 -0.74 0.44 -22.20
C ALA A 64 0.20 0.75 -21.01
N LEU A 65 -0.29 0.72 -19.77
CA LEU A 65 0.53 1.02 -18.60
C LEU A 65 1.48 -0.11 -18.21
N LEU A 66 1.02 -1.35 -18.34
CA LEU A 66 1.78 -2.54 -17.99
C LEU A 66 1.92 -3.46 -19.21
N SER A 67 3.06 -4.13 -19.31
CA SER A 67 3.35 -5.05 -20.40
C SER A 67 2.39 -6.23 -20.37
N GLU A 68 1.92 -6.69 -21.53
CA GLU A 68 1.14 -7.92 -21.60
C GLU A 68 1.90 -9.15 -21.08
N ARG A 69 3.20 -9.17 -21.31
CA ARG A 69 4.09 -10.23 -20.89
C ARG A 69 4.96 -9.70 -19.77
N PHE A 70 4.80 -10.28 -18.59
CA PHE A 70 5.61 -9.97 -17.42
C PHE A 70 5.94 -11.26 -16.68
N GLU A 71 7.03 -11.22 -15.95
CA GLU A 71 7.49 -12.30 -15.10
C GLU A 71 7.35 -11.87 -13.64
N VAL A 72 6.74 -12.74 -12.84
CA VAL A 72 6.73 -12.63 -11.38
C VAL A 72 7.65 -13.69 -10.82
N ARG A 73 8.71 -13.24 -10.15
CA ARG A 73 9.68 -14.10 -9.49
C ARG A 73 9.46 -14.09 -7.98
N PRO A 74 8.89 -15.15 -7.39
CA PRO A 74 8.91 -15.31 -5.95
C PRO A 74 10.34 -15.59 -5.47
N VAL A 75 10.74 -14.93 -4.40
CA VAL A 75 12.08 -15.03 -3.83
C VAL A 75 11.94 -15.11 -2.32
N ILE A 76 12.40 -16.22 -1.74
CA ILE A 76 12.65 -16.31 -0.30
C ILE A 76 14.09 -15.87 -0.07
N GLY A 77 14.29 -14.85 0.75
CA GLY A 77 15.61 -14.25 0.96
C GLY A 77 15.81 -13.73 2.38
N ASP A 78 16.99 -13.17 2.60
CA ASP A 78 17.39 -12.53 3.84
C ASP A 78 17.33 -11.00 3.73
N ASP A 79 17.79 -10.33 4.78
CA ASP A 79 17.84 -8.87 4.88
C ASP A 79 18.79 -8.22 3.87
N ALA A 80 19.88 -8.89 3.51
CA ALA A 80 20.82 -8.39 2.51
C ALA A 80 20.17 -8.38 1.12
N HIS A 81 19.41 -9.43 0.79
CA HIS A 81 18.65 -9.49 -0.44
C HIS A 81 17.55 -8.43 -0.47
N PHE A 82 16.77 -8.29 0.61
CA PHE A 82 15.75 -7.26 0.72
C PHE A 82 16.31 -5.86 0.52
N SER A 83 17.43 -5.54 1.18
CA SER A 83 18.10 -4.24 1.05
C SER A 83 18.58 -3.98 -0.38
N THR A 84 19.13 -4.99 -1.04
CA THR A 84 19.54 -4.91 -2.46
C THR A 84 18.35 -4.61 -3.37
N LEU A 85 17.19 -5.23 -3.14
CA LEU A 85 15.98 -4.96 -3.91
C LEU A 85 15.47 -3.53 -3.70
N CYS A 86 15.51 -3.01 -2.46
CA CYS A 86 15.21 -1.61 -2.17
C CYS A 86 16.12 -0.65 -2.92
N GLU A 87 17.43 -0.91 -2.94
CA GLU A 87 18.39 -0.09 -3.68
C GLU A 87 18.13 -0.12 -5.19
N GLN A 88 17.89 -1.31 -5.75
CA GLN A 88 17.58 -1.47 -7.17
C GLN A 88 16.29 -0.73 -7.57
N ALA A 89 15.22 -0.89 -6.80
CA ALA A 89 13.95 -0.22 -7.06
C ALA A 89 14.06 1.31 -6.87
N SER A 90 14.83 1.77 -5.87
CA SER A 90 15.10 3.20 -5.71
C SER A 90 15.91 3.76 -6.87
N ALA A 91 16.92 3.02 -7.37
CA ALA A 91 17.74 3.44 -8.50
C ALA A 91 16.95 3.44 -9.82
N SER A 92 15.93 2.59 -9.95
CA SER A 92 15.12 2.51 -11.17
C SER A 92 14.15 3.68 -11.33
N MET A 93 13.80 4.44 -10.28
CA MET A 93 12.79 5.51 -10.31
C MET A 93 13.00 6.58 -11.40
N GLY A 94 14.20 6.71 -11.98
CA GLY A 94 14.47 7.60 -13.13
C GLY A 94 14.16 7.01 -14.52
N THR A 95 13.98 5.68 -14.63
CA THR A 95 13.77 4.97 -15.91
C THR A 95 12.50 4.13 -15.89
N TRP A 96 12.17 3.56 -14.74
CA TRP A 96 10.95 2.83 -14.46
C TRP A 96 10.49 3.14 -13.04
N ASP A 97 9.39 3.89 -12.96
CA ASP A 97 8.73 4.22 -11.70
C ASP A 97 7.31 3.62 -11.70
N TRP A 98 7.20 2.41 -11.16
CA TRP A 98 5.91 1.78 -10.96
C TRP A 98 4.98 2.65 -10.11
N LYS A 99 5.45 3.15 -8.95
CA LYS A 99 4.55 3.74 -7.93
C LYS A 99 4.15 5.15 -8.32
N TYR A 100 5.12 6.04 -8.49
CA TYR A 100 4.84 7.46 -8.73
C TYR A 100 4.65 7.79 -10.21
N GLY A 101 5.11 6.93 -11.12
CA GLY A 101 4.86 7.03 -12.55
C GLY A 101 3.58 6.30 -12.94
N VAL A 102 3.62 4.96 -12.97
CA VAL A 102 2.58 4.13 -13.56
C VAL A 102 1.28 4.13 -12.74
N LEU A 103 1.34 3.66 -11.49
CA LEU A 103 0.15 3.46 -10.67
C LEU A 103 -0.47 4.77 -10.18
N LYS A 104 0.34 5.75 -9.79
CA LYS A 104 -0.17 7.07 -9.41
C LYS A 104 -0.90 7.76 -10.57
N HIS A 105 -0.44 7.57 -11.82
CA HIS A 105 -1.16 8.07 -12.99
C HIS A 105 -2.49 7.35 -13.21
N LEU A 106 -2.53 6.03 -13.01
CA LEU A 106 -3.76 5.24 -13.06
C LEU A 106 -4.77 5.73 -12.01
N SER A 107 -4.36 5.79 -10.74
CA SER A 107 -5.17 6.27 -9.61
C SER A 107 -5.71 7.68 -9.88
N ARG A 108 -4.85 8.62 -10.28
CA ARG A 108 -5.27 9.99 -10.61
C ARG A 108 -6.33 10.04 -11.71
N ARG A 109 -6.12 9.32 -12.82
CA ARG A 109 -7.07 9.32 -13.95
C ARG A 109 -8.42 8.73 -13.55
N HIS A 110 -8.40 7.70 -12.71
CA HIS A 110 -9.63 7.10 -12.19
C HIS A 110 -10.40 8.11 -11.32
N MET A 111 -9.73 8.73 -10.34
CA MET A 111 -10.34 9.77 -9.51
C MET A 111 -10.93 10.92 -10.33
N GLU A 112 -10.18 11.42 -11.32
CA GLU A 112 -10.64 12.47 -12.25
C GLU A 112 -11.89 12.03 -13.01
N ALA A 113 -11.93 10.78 -13.50
CA ALA A 113 -13.08 10.24 -14.22
C ALA A 113 -14.33 10.10 -13.35
N GLN A 114 -14.16 9.81 -12.05
CA GLN A 114 -15.25 9.75 -11.07
C GLN A 114 -15.61 11.13 -10.48
N GLY A 115 -14.91 12.20 -10.87
CA GLY A 115 -15.12 13.54 -10.31
C GLY A 115 -14.76 13.61 -8.81
N TRP A 116 -13.88 12.73 -8.34
CA TRP A 116 -13.47 12.65 -6.95
C TRP A 116 -12.25 13.55 -6.68
N ASP A 117 -12.31 14.34 -5.60
CA ASP A 117 -11.22 15.20 -5.15
C ASP A 117 -10.97 15.05 -3.66
N ARG A 118 -9.74 14.65 -3.30
CA ARG A 118 -9.28 14.54 -1.91
C ARG A 118 -9.58 15.78 -1.08
N LYS A 119 -9.48 17.00 -1.65
CA LYS A 119 -9.75 18.24 -0.91
C LYS A 119 -11.22 18.39 -0.54
N ALA A 120 -12.14 17.92 -1.38
CA ALA A 120 -13.57 17.97 -1.11
C ALA A 120 -13.98 17.03 0.04
N HIS A 121 -13.20 15.98 0.27
CA HIS A 121 -13.42 15.00 1.34
C HIS A 121 -12.61 15.26 2.61
N ALA A 122 -11.73 16.26 2.61
CA ALA A 122 -10.91 16.61 3.77
C ALA A 122 -11.75 17.28 4.87
N ARG A 123 -11.70 16.74 6.09
CA ARG A 123 -12.31 17.39 7.27
C ARG A 123 -11.31 18.33 7.93
N GLN A 124 -11.76 19.53 8.31
CA GLN A 124 -10.91 20.49 9.00
C GLN A 124 -10.54 19.94 10.38
N LEU A 125 -9.26 19.67 10.62
CA LEU A 125 -8.80 19.32 11.96
C LEU A 125 -8.70 20.62 12.77
N VAL A 126 -9.58 20.79 13.74
CA VAL A 126 -9.52 21.91 14.69
C VAL A 126 -8.68 21.46 15.89
N TRP A 127 -7.41 21.82 15.89
CA TRP A 127 -6.53 21.65 17.04
C TRP A 127 -6.93 22.65 18.12
N LYS A 128 -7.83 22.27 19.01
CA LYS A 128 -8.09 23.04 20.24
C LYS A 128 -7.48 22.25 21.39
N ASP A 129 -6.43 22.83 21.97
CA ASP A 129 -5.72 22.45 23.19
C ASP A 129 -6.22 21.16 23.87
N GLY A 130 -5.53 20.05 23.60
CA GLY A 130 -5.83 18.71 24.13
C GLY A 130 -5.04 17.62 23.41
N PRO A 131 -5.05 16.36 23.90
CA PRO A 131 -4.52 15.24 23.14
C PRO A 131 -5.25 15.13 21.80
N ARG A 132 -4.51 14.78 20.74
CA ARG A 132 -5.02 14.71 19.37
C ARG A 132 -6.25 13.79 19.33
N PRO A 133 -7.44 14.25 18.91
CA PRO A 133 -8.59 13.36 18.83
C PRO A 133 -8.31 12.25 17.82
N CYS A 134 -8.61 11.00 18.17
CA CYS A 134 -8.72 9.91 17.22
C CYS A 134 -9.98 10.15 16.37
N THR A 135 -9.84 11.00 15.37
CA THR A 135 -10.93 11.33 14.45
C THR A 135 -11.02 10.20 13.44
N GLY A 136 -12.17 9.54 13.29
CA GLY A 136 -12.43 8.60 12.18
C GLY A 136 -12.32 9.23 10.79
N ASP A 137 -11.85 10.47 10.69
CA ASP A 137 -11.49 11.21 9.50
C ASP A 137 -10.15 10.72 8.95
N LEU A 138 -10.25 10.02 7.82
CA LEU A 138 -9.16 9.47 7.02
C LEU A 138 -8.37 10.56 6.29
N ILE A 139 -9.04 11.65 5.90
CA ILE A 139 -8.45 12.79 5.19
C ILE A 139 -8.72 14.05 6.02
N VAL A 140 -7.65 14.72 6.43
CA VAL A 140 -7.74 15.91 7.29
C VAL A 140 -7.05 17.11 6.66
N LYS A 141 -7.59 18.30 6.92
CA LYS A 141 -7.02 19.57 6.51
C LYS A 141 -6.37 20.26 7.73
N ILE A 142 -5.08 20.55 7.63
CA ILE A 142 -4.27 21.26 8.61
C ILE A 142 -3.76 22.54 7.95
N ALA A 143 -4.25 23.70 8.40
CA ALA A 143 -4.11 24.97 7.66
C ALA A 143 -4.55 24.78 6.19
N ASP A 144 -3.66 24.95 5.23
CA ASP A 144 -3.95 24.78 3.80
C ASP A 144 -3.49 23.42 3.23
N ILE A 145 -2.98 22.53 4.07
CA ILE A 145 -2.45 21.22 3.66
C ILE A 145 -3.50 20.13 3.92
N VAL A 146 -3.76 19.31 2.90
CA VAL A 146 -4.60 18.11 3.03
C VAL A 146 -3.70 16.89 3.17
N VAL A 147 -3.89 16.14 4.25
CA VAL A 147 -3.08 14.97 4.59
C VAL A 147 -3.96 13.77 4.90
N TRP A 148 -3.42 12.57 4.67
CA TRP A 148 -3.99 11.34 5.18
C TRP A 148 -3.73 11.22 6.68
N ASN A 149 -4.70 10.72 7.43
CA ASN A 149 -4.59 10.50 8.87
C ASN A 149 -4.29 9.02 9.21
N ALA A 150 -4.58 8.09 8.30
CA ALA A 150 -4.28 6.66 8.46
C ALA A 150 -2.92 6.28 7.83
N TYR A 151 -1.82 6.79 8.39
CA TYR A 151 -0.50 6.24 8.07
C TYR A 151 -0.15 5.16 9.07
N VAL A 152 0.25 3.99 8.58
CA VAL A 152 0.70 2.92 9.47
C VAL A 152 1.99 3.33 10.17
N ALA A 153 1.94 3.36 11.50
CA ALA A 153 3.10 3.58 12.34
C ALA A 153 3.65 2.23 12.78
N VAL A 154 4.91 2.00 12.45
CA VAL A 154 5.69 0.81 12.82
C VAL A 154 6.96 1.33 13.50
N ASP A 155 7.20 0.93 14.75
CA ASP A 155 8.42 1.33 15.46
C ASP A 155 9.61 0.45 15.01
N LEU A 156 10.13 0.78 13.82
CA LEU A 156 11.21 0.04 13.19
C LEU A 156 12.48 0.02 14.05
N HIS A 157 12.78 1.10 14.78
CA HIS A 157 13.97 1.18 15.60
C HIS A 157 13.90 0.27 16.83
N ALA A 158 12.71 0.06 17.39
CA ALA A 158 12.51 -0.88 18.48
C ALA A 158 12.53 -2.34 18.01
N ALA A 159 12.10 -2.60 16.77
CA ALA A 159 11.84 -3.96 16.31
C ALA A 159 12.88 -4.54 15.34
N LEU A 160 13.70 -3.69 14.71
CA LEU A 160 14.71 -4.13 13.75
C LEU A 160 16.12 -3.71 14.18
N PRO A 161 17.13 -4.54 13.92
CA PRO A 161 18.54 -4.14 13.93
C PRO A 161 18.81 -2.81 13.18
N PRO A 162 19.72 -1.95 13.67
CA PRO A 162 19.95 -0.61 13.10
C PRO A 162 20.30 -0.59 11.60
N ASP A 163 21.00 -1.61 11.11
CA ASP A 163 21.37 -1.79 9.71
C ASP A 163 20.18 -2.11 8.80
N ARG A 164 19.09 -2.66 9.34
CA ARG A 164 17.85 -2.96 8.60
C ARG A 164 16.88 -1.78 8.51
N VAL A 165 16.93 -0.86 9.49
CA VAL A 165 15.92 0.20 9.63
C VAL A 165 15.80 1.04 8.37
N LYS A 166 16.90 1.40 7.71
CA LYS A 166 16.88 2.29 6.54
C LYS A 166 16.11 1.67 5.37
N ALA A 167 16.40 0.41 5.02
CA ALA A 167 15.71 -0.29 3.94
C ALA A 167 14.23 -0.51 4.28
N ALA A 168 13.94 -0.92 5.51
CA ALA A 168 12.57 -1.10 6.00
C ALA A 168 11.76 0.21 5.97
N GLN A 169 12.36 1.33 6.39
CA GLN A 169 11.71 2.64 6.40
C GLN A 169 11.42 3.13 4.99
N TRP A 170 12.38 2.99 4.07
CA TRP A 170 12.17 3.30 2.66
C TRP A 170 11.03 2.46 2.08
N TYR A 171 11.05 1.15 2.33
CA TYR A 171 10.05 0.23 1.78
C TYR A 171 8.66 0.47 2.37
N LEU A 172 8.53 0.76 3.67
CA LEU A 172 7.24 1.16 4.24
C LEU A 172 6.70 2.44 3.58
N GLY A 173 7.56 3.42 3.30
CA GLY A 173 7.18 4.60 2.54
C GLY A 173 6.68 4.23 1.14
N TYR A 174 7.36 3.29 0.48
CA TYR A 174 7.02 2.78 -0.84
C TYR A 174 5.69 2.01 -0.86
N ALA A 175 5.45 1.12 0.12
CA ALA A 175 4.23 0.33 0.26
C ALA A 175 3.02 1.18 0.66
N ASN A 176 3.22 2.21 1.51
CA ASN A 176 2.16 3.15 1.88
C ASN A 176 1.56 3.89 0.68
N VAL A 177 2.28 4.03 -0.44
CA VAL A 177 1.73 4.60 -1.67
C VAL A 177 0.62 3.71 -2.23
N ASP A 178 0.83 2.39 -2.30
CA ASP A 178 -0.20 1.46 -2.78
C ASP A 178 -1.43 1.47 -1.87
N PHE A 179 -1.20 1.53 -0.56
CA PHE A 179 -2.28 1.58 0.40
C PHE A 179 -3.12 2.84 0.25
N VAL A 180 -2.47 4.00 0.09
CA VAL A 180 -3.18 5.27 -0.17
C VAL A 180 -3.93 5.20 -1.50
N ASP A 181 -3.30 4.74 -2.58
CA ASP A 181 -3.96 4.60 -3.88
C ASP A 181 -5.15 3.62 -3.82
N CYS A 182 -5.06 2.57 -3.00
CA CYS A 182 -6.15 1.63 -2.75
C CYS A 182 -7.35 2.31 -2.08
N LEU A 183 -7.11 3.13 -1.05
CA LEU A 183 -8.15 3.91 -0.39
C LEU A 183 -8.76 4.95 -1.34
N GLU A 184 -7.93 5.67 -2.09
CA GLU A 184 -8.38 6.68 -3.05
C GLU A 184 -9.27 6.09 -4.14
N TRP A 185 -8.86 4.95 -4.70
CA TRP A 185 -9.66 4.22 -5.67
C TRP A 185 -11.03 3.87 -5.10
N GLN A 186 -11.06 3.31 -3.89
CA GLN A 186 -12.31 2.86 -3.30
C GLN A 186 -13.25 4.02 -2.93
N LEU A 187 -12.69 5.13 -2.44
CA LEU A 187 -13.47 6.33 -2.16
C LEU A 187 -14.07 6.95 -3.42
N ALA A 188 -13.36 6.86 -4.55
CA ALA A 188 -13.83 7.34 -5.84
C ALA A 188 -14.96 6.46 -6.42
N GLU A 189 -14.85 5.12 -6.31
CA GLU A 189 -15.91 4.19 -6.72
C GLU A 189 -17.18 4.31 -5.86
N ASN A 190 -17.03 4.72 -4.60
CA ASN A 190 -18.15 4.99 -3.68
C ASN A 190 -19.14 3.82 -3.55
N HIS A 191 -18.62 2.61 -3.38
CA HIS A 191 -19.39 1.40 -3.08
C HIS A 191 -18.59 0.43 -2.22
N ASP A 192 -19.20 -0.68 -1.79
CA ASP A 192 -18.61 -1.61 -0.81
C ASP A 192 -17.81 -2.77 -1.45
N HIS A 193 -17.84 -2.91 -2.77
CA HIS A 193 -17.15 -3.99 -3.48
C HIS A 193 -15.67 -3.63 -3.77
N LEU A 194 -14.77 -4.61 -3.63
CA LEU A 194 -13.31 -4.45 -3.82
C LEU A 194 -12.76 -5.18 -5.05
N ASP A 195 -13.61 -5.93 -5.76
CA ASP A 195 -13.25 -6.76 -6.92
C ASP A 195 -12.76 -5.94 -8.13
N THR A 196 -13.14 -4.66 -8.19
CA THR A 196 -12.71 -3.72 -9.21
C THR A 196 -11.49 -2.89 -8.80
N ASN A 197 -11.07 -2.93 -7.54
CA ASN A 197 -9.97 -2.11 -7.03
C ASN A 197 -8.62 -2.77 -7.38
N PRO A 198 -7.83 -2.21 -8.32
CA PRO A 198 -6.61 -2.85 -8.77
C PRO A 198 -5.54 -2.89 -7.67
N PHE A 199 -5.64 -2.07 -6.63
CA PHE A 199 -4.63 -1.99 -5.58
C PHE A 199 -4.91 -2.94 -4.41
N PHE A 200 -6.15 -3.40 -4.25
CA PHE A 200 -6.50 -4.30 -3.14
C PHE A 200 -5.71 -5.62 -3.18
N PRO A 201 -5.47 -6.27 -4.34
CA PRO A 201 -4.59 -7.43 -4.40
C PRO A 201 -3.14 -7.14 -3.94
N LEU A 202 -2.63 -5.92 -4.13
CA LEU A 202 -1.31 -5.53 -3.60
C LEU A 202 -1.34 -5.46 -2.06
N VAL A 203 -2.38 -4.85 -1.48
CA VAL A 203 -2.61 -4.84 -0.02
C VAL A 203 -2.58 -6.27 0.54
N GLN A 204 -3.23 -7.21 -0.16
CA GLN A 204 -3.25 -8.62 0.23
C GLN A 204 -1.90 -9.33 0.04
N CYS A 205 -1.06 -8.91 -0.92
CA CYS A 205 0.32 -9.44 -1.02
C CYS A 205 1.10 -9.14 0.26
N TYR A 206 0.98 -7.92 0.78
CA TYR A 206 1.61 -7.54 2.04
C TYR A 206 1.07 -8.35 3.22
N GLY A 207 -0.25 -8.56 3.27
CA GLY A 207 -0.89 -9.43 4.28
C GLY A 207 -0.37 -10.87 4.26
N ALA A 208 0.00 -11.38 3.08
CA ALA A 208 0.62 -12.68 2.88
C ALA A 208 2.13 -12.71 3.24
N GLY A 209 2.70 -11.61 3.74
CA GLY A 209 4.14 -11.52 4.05
C GLY A 209 5.04 -11.44 2.83
N ALA A 210 4.49 -11.07 1.66
CA ALA A 210 5.23 -10.92 0.41
C ALA A 210 5.30 -9.45 -0.01
N TYR A 211 6.50 -8.99 -0.33
CA TYR A 211 6.84 -7.60 -0.62
C TYR A 211 7.09 -7.43 -2.13
N PRO A 212 6.16 -6.81 -2.88
CA PRO A 212 6.32 -6.58 -4.31
C PRO A 212 7.40 -5.54 -4.60
N PHE A 213 8.27 -5.86 -5.56
CA PHE A 213 9.23 -4.96 -6.20
C PHE A 213 9.01 -4.99 -7.70
N SER A 214 9.09 -3.82 -8.32
CA SER A 214 9.15 -3.70 -9.76
C SER A 214 10.47 -3.16 -10.20
N LEU A 215 11.19 -3.96 -10.96
CA LEU A 215 12.50 -3.59 -11.47
C LEU A 215 12.40 -3.07 -12.92
N SER A 216 11.35 -3.45 -13.64
CA SER A 216 11.02 -2.94 -14.97
C SER A 216 9.54 -3.19 -15.31
N ALA A 217 9.09 -2.73 -16.49
CA ALA A 217 7.75 -3.00 -17.02
C ALA A 217 7.40 -4.50 -17.15
N THR A 218 8.41 -5.38 -17.13
CA THR A 218 8.25 -6.82 -17.36
C THR A 218 8.82 -7.69 -16.24
N SER A 219 9.52 -7.10 -15.26
CA SER A 219 10.24 -7.84 -14.21
C SER A 219 9.77 -7.43 -12.82
N TYR A 220 9.17 -8.40 -12.13
CA TYR A 220 8.53 -8.24 -10.83
C TYR A 220 9.14 -9.27 -9.88
N VAL A 221 9.55 -8.82 -8.70
CA VAL A 221 10.05 -9.71 -7.64
C VAL A 221 9.08 -9.63 -6.47
N LEU A 222 8.64 -10.79 -5.98
CA LEU A 222 7.93 -10.90 -4.71
C LEU A 222 8.91 -11.45 -3.68
N HIS A 223 9.43 -10.58 -2.83
CA HIS A 223 10.34 -10.98 -1.77
C HIS A 223 9.54 -11.47 -0.56
N ALA A 224 9.99 -12.54 0.06
CA ALA A 224 9.53 -13.00 1.37
C ALA A 224 10.75 -13.31 2.24
N PHE A 225 10.69 -12.99 3.52
CA PHE A 225 11.78 -13.32 4.44
C PHE A 225 11.81 -14.82 4.71
N ALA A 226 13.02 -15.39 4.74
CA ALA A 226 13.24 -16.75 5.19
C ALA A 226 12.85 -16.92 6.67
N ARG A 227 12.34 -18.10 7.03
CA ARG A 227 12.11 -18.44 8.43
C ARG A 227 13.45 -18.62 9.16
N PRO A 228 13.55 -18.23 10.44
CA PRO A 228 14.69 -18.60 11.27
C PRO A 228 14.84 -20.12 11.30
N ALA A 229 16.09 -20.60 11.20
CA ALA A 229 16.43 -22.02 11.28
C ALA A 229 16.28 -22.58 12.71
#